data_AF-A0AAU3BXF2-F1
#
_entry.id   AF-A0AAU3BXF2-F1
#
_cell.length_a   1.000
_cell.length_b   1.000
_cell.length_c   1.000
_cell.angle_alpha   90.00
_cell.angle_beta   90.00
_cell.angle_gamma   90.00
#
_symmetry.space_group_name_H-M   'P 1'
#
loop_
_entity.id
_entity.type
_entity.pdbx_description
1 polymer ?
#
loop_
_entity_poly.entity_id
_entity_poly.type
_entity_poly.pdbx_seq_one_letter_code
_entity_poly.pdbx_strand_id
1 'polypeptide(L)'
;MIMDDAPKRRAPRATTVAKATKAELDELGVSPDSNASAAAAMKLARLMDSAKDPKDVAAAARELRQAMHTVRGLAPPKERGDKIDELAARRPRHTA
;
A
#
# COMPACT_ATOMS: atom_id res chain seq x y z
N MET A 1 26.00 32.98 -23.91
CA MET A 1 25.81 31.52 -23.98
C MET A 1 25.37 31.07 -22.60
N ILE A 2 24.07 31.03 -22.35
CA ILE A 2 23.51 30.67 -21.03
C ILE A 2 23.44 29.14 -21.04
N MET A 3 24.22 28.49 -20.19
CA MET A 3 24.21 27.04 -20.05
C MET A 3 22.94 26.64 -19.29
N ASP A 4 22.08 25.88 -19.96
CA ASP A 4 20.92 25.18 -19.38
C ASP A 4 21.38 24.20 -18.29
N ASP A 5 21.23 24.58 -17.03
CA ASP A 5 21.37 23.66 -15.90
C ASP A 5 20.01 23.01 -15.63
N ALA A 6 19.69 21.99 -16.43
CA ALA A 6 18.49 21.18 -16.22
C ALA A 6 18.65 20.33 -14.94
N PRO A 7 17.67 20.32 -14.01
CA PRO A 7 17.78 19.56 -12.78
C PRO A 7 17.82 18.06 -13.09
N LYS A 8 18.96 17.43 -12.85
CA LYS A 8 19.14 15.97 -12.91
C LYS A 8 18.10 15.32 -11.99
N ARG A 9 17.07 14.69 -12.57
CA ARG A 9 16.07 13.91 -11.84
C ARG A 9 16.80 12.84 -11.04
N ARG A 10 16.90 13.04 -9.72
CA ARG A 10 17.52 12.06 -8.82
C ARG A 10 16.67 10.79 -8.90
N ALA A 11 17.28 9.67 -9.30
CA ALA A 11 16.60 8.39 -9.32
C ALA A 11 15.97 8.13 -7.94
N PRO A 12 14.72 7.64 -7.87
CA PRO A 12 14.11 7.32 -6.59
C PRO A 12 15.03 6.32 -5.88
N ARG A 13 15.38 6.62 -4.62
CA ARG A 13 16.15 5.69 -3.79
C ARG A 13 15.41 4.36 -3.79
N ALA A 14 16.07 3.28 -4.24
CA ALA A 14 15.51 1.95 -4.20
C ALA A 14 15.04 1.68 -2.76
N THR A 15 13.73 1.54 -2.57
CA THR A 15 13.14 1.18 -1.29
C THR A 15 13.04 -0.33 -1.24
N THR A 16 13.31 -0.91 -0.07
CA THR A 16 13.13 -2.35 0.13
C THR A 16 11.65 -2.71 0.03
N VAL A 17 11.36 -3.94 -0.37
CA VAL A 17 10.00 -4.45 -0.49
C VAL A 17 9.31 -4.38 0.87
N ALA A 18 9.99 -4.76 1.96
CA ALA A 18 9.45 -4.67 3.31
C ALA A 18 9.06 -3.24 3.72
N LYS A 19 9.80 -2.22 3.27
CA LYS A 19 9.46 -0.83 3.55
C LYS A 19 8.23 -0.37 2.76
N ALA A 20 8.15 -0.75 1.49
CA ALA A 20 6.99 -0.45 0.65
C ALA A 20 5.72 -1.14 1.17
N THR A 21 5.82 -2.42 1.55
CA THR A 21 4.70 -3.18 2.14
C THR A 21 4.25 -2.56 3.45
N LYS A 22 5.17 -2.16 4.33
CA LYS A 22 4.80 -1.49 5.59
C LYS A 22 4.05 -0.19 5.32
N ALA A 23 4.54 0.65 4.41
CA ALA A 23 3.88 1.91 4.08
C ALA A 23 2.45 1.69 3.56
N GLU A 24 2.23 0.67 2.73
CA GLU A 24 0.89 0.33 2.26
C GLU A 24 -0.03 -0.17 3.40
N LEU A 25 0.48 -0.98 4.32
CA LEU A 25 -0.28 -1.43 5.49
C LEU A 25 -0.67 -0.26 6.41
N ASP A 26 0.26 0.66 6.63
CA ASP A 26 0.03 1.89 7.38
C ASP A 26 -1.05 2.75 6.70
N GLU A 27 -1.00 2.88 5.37
CA GLU A 27 -2.03 3.58 4.57
C GLU A 27 -3.41 2.91 4.62
N LEU A 28 -3.46 1.59 4.79
CA LEU A 28 -4.71 0.83 4.95
C LEU A 28 -5.21 0.83 6.40
N GLY A 29 -4.43 1.37 7.35
CA GLY A 29 -4.75 1.32 8.78
C GLY A 29 -4.73 -0.11 9.35
N VAL A 30 -4.01 -1.04 8.71
CA VAL A 30 -3.96 -2.44 9.12
C VAL A 30 -2.63 -2.73 9.82
N SER A 31 -2.69 -3.13 11.09
CA SER A 31 -1.50 -3.52 11.84
C SER A 31 -1.12 -4.99 11.59
N PRO A 32 0.16 -5.29 11.34
CA PRO A 32 0.68 -6.67 11.31
C PRO A 32 0.44 -7.44 12.62
N ASP A 33 0.38 -6.74 13.76
CA ASP A 33 0.26 -7.40 15.06
C ASP A 33 -1.16 -7.91 15.34
N SER A 34 -2.17 -7.33 14.68
CA SER A 34 -3.59 -7.69 14.83
C SER A 34 -4.17 -8.43 13.63
N ASN A 35 -3.45 -8.51 12.50
CA ASN A 35 -3.93 -9.14 11.28
C ASN A 35 -2.90 -10.15 10.72
N ALA A 36 -3.28 -11.42 10.68
CA ALA A 36 -2.42 -12.51 10.23
C ALA A 36 -1.95 -12.37 8.77
N SER A 37 -2.81 -11.86 7.88
CA SER A 37 -2.44 -11.62 6.47
C SER A 37 -1.44 -10.48 6.34
N ALA A 38 -1.54 -9.45 7.18
CA ALA A 38 -0.56 -8.36 7.24
C ALA A 38 0.80 -8.83 7.81
N ALA A 39 0.79 -9.68 8.84
CA ALA A 39 2.01 -10.33 9.34
C ALA A 39 2.69 -11.20 8.27
N ALA A 40 1.89 -11.99 7.53
CA ALA A 40 2.38 -12.82 6.43
C ALA A 40 2.99 -11.95 5.31
N ALA A 41 2.32 -10.87 4.92
CA ALA A 41 2.82 -9.93 3.93
C ALA A 41 4.19 -9.33 4.35
N MET A 42 4.33 -8.90 5.61
CA MET A 42 5.62 -8.40 6.13
C MET A 42 6.73 -9.45 6.09
N LYS A 43 6.41 -10.71 6.41
CA LYS A 43 7.38 -11.82 6.38
C LYS A 43 7.82 -12.12 4.94
N LEU A 44 6.89 -12.17 3.99
CA LEU A 44 7.16 -12.40 2.57
C LEU A 44 7.98 -11.28 1.95
N ALA A 45 7.67 -10.03 2.29
CA ALA A 45 8.43 -8.88 1.82
C ALA A 45 9.90 -8.90 2.31
N ARG A 46 10.12 -9.25 3.59
CA ARG A 46 11.48 -9.46 4.13
C ARG A 46 12.19 -10.63 3.47
N LEU A 47 11.46 -11.72 3.15
CA LEU A 47 12.03 -12.85 2.42
C LEU A 47 12.52 -12.40 1.04
N MET A 48 11.71 -11.64 0.30
CA MET A 48 12.09 -11.09 -1.01
C MET A 48 13.33 -10.19 -0.93
N ASP A 49 13.44 -9.35 0.10
CA ASP A 49 14.61 -8.48 0.29
C ASP A 49 15.90 -9.27 0.60
N SER A 50 15.79 -10.48 1.16
CA SER A 50 16.93 -11.30 1.59
C SER A 50 17.25 -12.48 0.66
N ALA A 51 16.32 -12.85 -0.22
CA ALA A 51 16.45 -14.00 -1.10
C ALA A 51 17.50 -13.75 -2.19
N LYS A 52 18.30 -14.78 -2.47
CA LYS A 52 19.35 -14.75 -3.50
C LYS A 52 18.94 -15.50 -4.76
N ASP A 53 18.05 -16.49 -4.64
CA ASP A 53 17.52 -17.24 -5.77
C ASP A 53 16.33 -16.47 -6.39
N PRO A 54 16.37 -16.15 -7.69
CA PRO A 54 15.25 -15.53 -8.40
C PRO A 54 13.93 -16.32 -8.31
N LYS A 55 13.98 -17.65 -8.18
CA LYS A 55 12.78 -18.49 -8.03
C LYS A 55 12.10 -18.25 -6.69
N ASP A 56 12.87 -18.13 -5.62
CA ASP A 56 12.36 -17.83 -4.29
C ASP A 56 11.74 -16.42 -4.24
N VAL A 57 12.38 -15.45 -4.89
CA VAL A 57 11.84 -14.09 -5.04
C VAL A 57 10.50 -14.13 -5.80
N ALA A 58 10.41 -14.87 -6.90
CA ALA A 58 9.19 -14.97 -7.70
C ALA A 58 8.05 -15.66 -6.93
N ALA A 59 8.34 -16.73 -6.20
CA ALA A 59 7.38 -17.42 -5.34
C ALA A 59 6.88 -16.49 -4.22
N ALA A 60 7.80 -15.86 -3.48
CA ALA A 60 7.46 -14.92 -2.42
C ALA A 60 6.66 -13.72 -2.94
N ALA A 61 6.96 -13.22 -4.15
CA ALA A 61 6.21 -12.14 -4.78
C ALA A 61 4.76 -12.55 -5.10
N ARG A 62 4.54 -13.78 -5.55
CA ARG A 62 3.19 -14.30 -5.82
C ARG A 62 2.37 -14.37 -4.54
N GLU A 63 2.95 -14.94 -3.49
CA GLU A 63 2.29 -15.05 -2.18
C GLU A 63 2.05 -13.68 -1.55
N LEU A 64 2.99 -12.74 -1.69
CA LEU A 64 2.84 -11.37 -1.19
C LEU A 64 1.63 -10.68 -1.85
N ARG A 65 1.45 -10.86 -3.16
CA ARG A 65 0.28 -10.31 -3.88
C ARG A 65 -1.03 -10.89 -3.33
N GLN A 66 -1.07 -12.18 -3.02
CA GLN A 66 -2.25 -12.82 -2.45
C GLN A 66 -2.54 -12.32 -1.03
N ALA A 67 -1.53 -12.29 -0.16
CA ALA A 67 -1.67 -11.78 1.20
C ALA A 67 -2.15 -10.32 1.21
N MET A 68 -1.56 -9.46 0.38
CA MET A 68 -1.98 -8.05 0.27
C MET A 68 -3.37 -7.90 -0.35
N HIS A 69 -3.80 -8.80 -1.23
CA HIS A 69 -5.18 -8.81 -1.72
C HIS A 69 -6.17 -9.06 -0.58
N THR A 70 -5.90 -10.03 0.29
CA THR A 70 -6.71 -10.29 1.49
C THR A 70 -6.71 -9.10 2.44
N VAL A 71 -5.54 -8.50 2.72
CA VAL A 71 -5.44 -7.29 3.57
C VAL A 71 -6.32 -6.17 3.02
N ARG A 72 -6.25 -5.88 1.72
CA ARG A 72 -7.06 -4.81 1.09
C ARG A 72 -8.56 -5.09 1.17
N GLY A 73 -8.97 -6.36 1.12
CA GLY A 73 -10.38 -6.74 1.28
C GLY A 73 -10.89 -6.60 2.73
N LEU A 74 -9.99 -6.67 3.72
CA LEU A 74 -10.31 -6.50 5.14
C LEU A 74 -10.09 -5.08 5.65
N ALA A 75 -9.40 -4.24 4.86
CA ALA A 75 -9.09 -2.88 5.25
C ALA A 75 -10.40 -2.08 5.41
N PRO A 76 -10.48 -1.19 6.42
CA PRO A 76 -11.60 -0.27 6.54
C PRO A 76 -11.79 0.53 5.24
N PRO A 77 -13.02 0.82 4.82
CA PRO A 77 -13.26 1.72 3.70
C PRO A 77 -12.52 3.05 3.98
N LYS A 78 -11.60 3.44 3.09
CA LYS A 78 -11.01 4.78 3.17
C LYS A 78 -12.15 5.79 3.02
N GLU A 79 -12.24 6.78 3.90
CA GLU A 79 -13.08 7.99 3.74
C GLU A 79 -12.61 8.80 2.52
N ARG A 80 -12.75 8.22 1.33
CA ARG A 80 -12.66 8.95 0.08
C ARG A 80 -14.09 9.38 -0.22
N GLY A 81 -14.62 10.31 0.59
CA GLY A 81 -15.96 10.88 0.47
C GLY A 81 -16.98 9.85 0.04
N ASP A 82 -17.52 9.09 1.00
CA ASP A 82 -18.54 8.11 0.67
C ASP A 82 -19.63 8.82 -0.15
N LYS A 83 -19.99 8.29 -1.33
CA LYS A 83 -20.94 8.99 -2.22
C LYS A 83 -22.27 9.26 -1.52
N ILE A 84 -22.56 8.49 -0.47
CA ILE A 84 -23.68 8.64 0.43
C ILE A 84 -23.57 9.94 1.26
N ASP A 85 -22.38 10.29 1.75
CA ASP A 85 -22.13 11.54 2.49
C ASP A 85 -22.30 12.77 1.59
N GLU A 86 -21.82 12.70 0.34
CA GLU A 86 -22.06 13.76 -0.66
C GLU A 86 -23.56 13.90 -0.98
N LEU A 87 -24.31 12.80 -1.03
CA LEU A 87 -25.76 12.81 -1.23
C LEU A 87 -26.50 13.37 -0.02
N ALA A 88 -26.04 13.05 1.20
CA ALA A 88 -26.57 13.56 2.45
C ALA A 88 -26.32 15.07 2.60
N ALA A 89 -25.13 15.55 2.20
CA ALA A 89 -24.78 16.97 2.16
C ALA A 89 -25.59 17.77 1.13
N ARG A 90 -26.09 17.12 0.07
CA ARG A 90 -26.93 17.73 -0.98
C ARG A 90 -28.43 17.72 -0.69
N ARG A 91 -28.91 17.04 0.36
CA ARG A 91 -30.33 17.12 0.73
C ARG A 91 -30.58 18.41 1.51
N PRO A 92 -31.37 19.37 0.99
CA PRO A 92 -31.97 20.36 1.89
C PRO A 92 -32.81 19.58 2.90
N ARG A 93 -32.58 19.85 4.20
CA ARG A 93 -33.49 19.46 5.27
C ARG A 93 -34.86 20.07 4.95
N HIS A 94 -35.71 19.32 4.23
CA HIS A 94 -37.15 19.55 4.25
C HIS A 94 -37.64 19.05 5.61
N THR A 95 -37.35 19.82 6.65
CA THR A 95 -38.09 19.78 7.89
C THR A 95 -39.26 20.73 7.71
N ALA A 96 -40.44 20.13 7.64
CA ALA A 96 -41.74 20.79 7.80
C ALA A 96 -41.86 21.42 9.20
#